data_AF-A0A7V8BGL6-F1
#
_entry.id   AF-A0A7V8BGL6-F1
#
_cell.length_a   1.000
_cell.length_b   1.000
_cell.length_c   1.000
_cell.angle_alpha   90.00
_cell.angle_beta   90.00
_cell.angle_gamma   90.00
#
_symmetry.space_group_name_H-M   'P 1'
#
loop_
_entity.id
_entity.type
_entity.pdbx_description
1 polymer ?
#
loop_
_entity_poly.entity_id
_entity_poly.type
_entity_poly.pdbx_seq_one_letter_code
_entity_poly.pdbx_strand_id
1 'polypeptide(L)'
;MAVASDTKTLDWLSQLPHAPASDVKKLGWRGLMKAIRSTGKLVVTNHDEPEAVILSTDEYAELMRAAQAAAAQTEGALAALRQRFDQRLAALQSPDAGDRLREVMRSGARLKGKVKAGARH
;
A
#
# COMPACT_ATOMS: atom_id res chain seq x y z
N MET A 1 -21.89 3.96 -3.36
CA MET A 1 -20.61 4.10 -4.09
C MET A 1 -20.18 2.71 -4.51
N ALA A 2 -20.40 2.36 -5.78
CA ALA A 2 -19.95 1.08 -6.33
C ALA A 2 -18.45 1.17 -6.54
N VAL A 3 -17.70 0.31 -5.85
CA VAL A 3 -16.29 0.06 -6.18
C VAL A 3 -16.32 -0.68 -7.50
N ALA A 4 -16.10 0.04 -8.60
CA ALA A 4 -15.72 -0.57 -9.86
C ALA A 4 -14.33 -1.19 -9.64
N SER A 5 -14.31 -2.40 -9.09
CA SER A 5 -13.11 -3.22 -8.92
C SER A 5 -12.67 -3.68 -10.32
N ASP A 6 -12.00 -2.76 -11.00
CA ASP A 6 -10.87 -2.95 -11.90
C ASP A 6 -10.76 -4.38 -12.48
N THR A 7 -11.34 -4.57 -13.67
CA THR A 7 -11.31 -5.80 -14.49
C THR A 7 -9.89 -6.33 -14.73
N LYS A 8 -8.86 -5.49 -14.55
CA LYS A 8 -7.45 -5.87 -14.63
C LYS A 8 -6.96 -6.67 -13.41
N THR A 9 -7.64 -6.54 -12.27
CA THR A 9 -7.26 -7.17 -10.99
C THR A 9 -7.64 -8.64 -10.92
N LEU A 10 -8.49 -9.13 -11.81
CA LEU A 10 -8.91 -10.54 -11.84
C LEU A 10 -8.28 -11.31 -13.02
N ASP A 11 -7.58 -10.63 -13.93
CA ASP A 11 -6.96 -11.26 -15.10
C ASP A 11 -5.90 -12.30 -14.70
N TRP A 12 -5.17 -12.08 -13.60
CA TRP A 12 -4.22 -13.06 -13.08
C TRP A 12 -4.88 -14.32 -12.51
N LEU A 13 -6.15 -14.24 -12.08
CA LEU A 13 -6.89 -15.43 -11.63
C LEU A 13 -7.08 -16.41 -12.78
N SER A 14 -7.23 -15.92 -14.02
CA SER A 14 -7.37 -16.77 -15.20
C SER A 14 -6.17 -17.70 -15.43
N GLN A 15 -4.99 -17.33 -14.89
CA GLN A 15 -3.75 -18.08 -15.02
C GLN A 15 -3.59 -19.17 -13.94
N LEU A 16 -4.42 -19.12 -12.89
CA LEU A 16 -4.45 -20.17 -11.88
C LEU A 16 -5.22 -21.39 -12.39
N PRO A 17 -4.96 -22.59 -11.83
CA PRO A 17 -5.82 -23.73 -12.05
C PRO A 17 -7.26 -23.41 -11.64
N HIS A 18 -8.23 -23.79 -12.48
CA HIS A 18 -9.66 -23.61 -12.23
C HIS A 18 -10.35 -24.94 -11.99
N ALA A 19 -11.33 -24.95 -11.09
CA ALA A 19 -12.26 -26.04 -10.91
C ALA A 19 -13.70 -25.49 -10.90
N PRO A 20 -14.56 -25.90 -11.86
CA PRO A 20 -15.98 -25.59 -11.80
C PRO A 20 -16.59 -26.09 -10.49
N ALA A 21 -17.55 -25.35 -9.93
CA ALA A 21 -18.26 -25.72 -8.71
C ALA A 21 -18.97 -27.08 -8.85
N SER A 22 -19.32 -27.48 -10.08
CA SER A 22 -19.86 -28.80 -10.39
C SER A 22 -18.80 -29.91 -10.28
N ASP A 23 -17.56 -29.63 -10.62
CA ASP A 23 -16.42 -30.56 -10.49
C ASP A 23 -15.95 -30.66 -9.05
N VAL A 24 -16.04 -29.59 -8.26
CA VAL A 24 -15.83 -29.64 -6.80
C VAL A 24 -16.79 -30.66 -6.16
N LYS A 25 -18.04 -30.71 -6.62
CA LYS A 25 -19.04 -31.67 -6.15
C LYS A 25 -18.79 -33.11 -6.65
N LYS A 26 -18.26 -33.28 -7.87
CA LYS A 26 -18.02 -34.60 -8.50
C LYS A 26 -16.69 -35.25 -8.09
N LEU A 27 -15.59 -34.50 -8.10
CA LEU A 27 -14.25 -34.97 -7.70
C LEU A 27 -14.15 -35.24 -6.19
N GLY A 28 -15.03 -34.59 -5.42
CA GLY A 28 -15.01 -34.60 -3.97
C GLY A 28 -13.76 -33.92 -3.40
N TRP A 29 -13.74 -33.80 -2.06
CA TRP A 29 -12.67 -33.13 -1.33
C TRP A 29 -11.26 -33.68 -1.64
N ARG A 30 -11.16 -34.99 -1.85
CA ARG A 30 -9.87 -35.67 -2.09
C ARG A 30 -9.24 -35.28 -3.44
N GLY A 31 -10.05 -35.15 -4.49
CA GLY A 31 -9.58 -34.71 -5.81
C GLY A 31 -9.10 -33.27 -5.79
N LEU A 32 -9.83 -32.42 -5.08
CA LEU A 32 -9.49 -31.01 -4.86
C LEU A 32 -8.14 -30.85 -4.15
N MET A 33 -7.94 -31.58 -3.05
CA MET A 33 -6.71 -31.55 -2.29
C MET A 33 -5.50 -32.07 -3.08
N LYS A 34 -5.70 -32.97 -4.05
CA LYS A 34 -4.62 -33.42 -4.94
C LYS A 34 -4.16 -32.29 -5.87
N ALA A 35 -5.10 -31.52 -6.43
CA ALA A 35 -4.78 -30.36 -7.25
C ALA A 35 -4.06 -29.28 -6.42
N ILE A 36 -4.60 -28.93 -5.26
CA ILE A 36 -4.03 -27.92 -4.34
C ILE A 36 -2.63 -28.32 -3.85
N ARG A 37 -2.35 -29.61 -3.65
CA ARG A 37 -1.00 -30.07 -3.23
C ARG A 37 0.08 -29.77 -4.27
N SER A 38 -0.27 -29.72 -5.55
CA SER A 38 0.69 -29.47 -6.63
C SER A 38 0.92 -27.99 -6.92
N THR A 39 -0.12 -27.16 -6.78
CA THR A 39 -0.09 -25.75 -7.19
C THR A 39 -0.25 -24.76 -6.04
N GLY A 40 -0.61 -25.24 -4.85
CA GLY A 40 -0.85 -24.42 -3.65
C GLY A 40 -2.14 -23.58 -3.70
N LYS A 41 -2.73 -23.39 -4.87
CA LYS A 41 -3.86 -22.47 -5.14
C LYS A 41 -4.79 -23.07 -6.20
N LEU A 42 -6.08 -22.80 -6.07
CA LEU A 42 -7.12 -23.22 -6.99
C LEU A 42 -8.26 -22.20 -7.00
N VAL A 43 -8.70 -21.78 -8.18
CA VAL A 43 -9.88 -20.93 -8.34
C VAL A 43 -11.10 -21.83 -8.54
N VAL A 44 -12.16 -21.55 -7.80
CA VAL A 44 -13.47 -22.17 -7.99
C VAL A 44 -14.32 -21.23 -8.83
N THR A 45 -14.83 -21.75 -9.94
CA THR A 45 -15.67 -20.99 -10.87
C THR A 45 -17.11 -21.49 -10.87
N ASN A 46 -18.05 -20.62 -11.18
CA ASN A 46 -19.44 -20.98 -11.47
C ASN A 46 -19.82 -20.36 -12.82
N HIS A 47 -20.27 -21.18 -13.76
CA HIS A 47 -20.49 -20.75 -15.16
C HIS A 47 -19.30 -19.92 -15.71
N ASP A 48 -18.08 -20.40 -15.48
CA ASP A 48 -16.80 -19.75 -15.87
C ASP A 48 -16.47 -18.41 -15.17
N GLU A 49 -17.30 -17.97 -14.24
CA GLU A 49 -17.02 -16.80 -13.40
C GLU A 49 -16.29 -17.22 -12.10
N PRO A 50 -15.13 -16.63 -11.77
CA PRO A 50 -14.44 -16.89 -10.50
C PRO A 50 -15.31 -16.48 -9.28
N GLU A 51 -15.63 -17.44 -8.41
CA GLU A 51 -16.39 -17.18 -7.18
C GLU A 51 -15.53 -17.23 -5.92
N ALA A 52 -14.56 -18.14 -5.86
CA ALA A 52 -13.71 -18.32 -4.69
C ALA A 52 -12.30 -18.79 -5.06
N VAL A 53 -11.36 -18.57 -4.15
CA VAL A 53 -10.00 -19.11 -4.27
C VAL A 53 -9.71 -19.98 -3.05
N ILE A 54 -9.27 -21.20 -3.29
CA ILE A 54 -8.83 -22.12 -2.24
C ILE A 54 -7.31 -22.12 -2.24
N LEU A 55 -6.75 -21.86 -1.06
CA LEU A 55 -5.31 -21.85 -0.82
C LEU A 55 -4.95 -23.02 0.10
N SER A 56 -3.76 -23.58 -0.11
CA SER A 56 -3.14 -24.40 0.94
C SER A 56 -2.89 -23.54 2.19
N THR A 57 -2.79 -24.20 3.35
CA THR A 57 -2.49 -23.51 4.61
C THR A 57 -1.17 -22.77 4.56
N ASP A 58 -0.18 -23.32 3.86
CA ASP A 58 1.15 -22.72 3.73
C ASP A 58 1.07 -21.43 2.91
N GLU A 59 0.45 -21.47 1.73
CA GLU A 59 0.23 -20.28 0.89
C GLU A 59 -0.60 -19.21 1.60
N TYR A 60 -1.63 -19.62 2.36
CA TYR A 60 -2.41 -18.69 3.17
C TYR A 60 -1.56 -18.03 4.27
N ALA A 61 -0.72 -18.81 4.96
CA ALA A 61 0.19 -18.27 5.96
C ALA A 61 1.21 -17.31 5.34
N GLU A 62 1.75 -17.61 4.15
CA GLU A 62 2.65 -16.71 3.44
C GLU A 62 1.98 -15.39 3.08
N LEU A 63 0.75 -15.46 2.53
CA LEU A 63 -0.05 -14.28 2.21
C LEU A 63 -0.30 -13.41 3.45
N MET A 64 -0.65 -14.02 4.58
CA MET A 64 -0.86 -13.30 5.83
C MET A 64 0.42 -12.65 6.34
N ARG A 65 1.57 -13.35 6.28
CA ARG A 65 2.87 -12.75 6.64
C ARG A 65 3.22 -11.56 5.76
N ALA A 66 3.03 -11.68 4.44
CA ALA A 66 3.30 -10.59 3.50
C ALA A 66 2.39 -9.38 3.76
N ALA A 67 1.10 -9.61 4.00
CA ALA A 67 0.15 -8.55 4.34
C ALA A 67 0.52 -7.84 5.64
N GLN A 68 0.87 -8.60 6.69
CA GLN A 68 1.32 -8.04 7.97
C GLN A 68 2.62 -7.23 7.83
N ALA A 69 3.59 -7.74 7.07
CA ALA A 69 4.83 -7.03 6.81
C ALA A 69 4.58 -5.71 6.06
N ALA A 70 3.72 -5.71 5.05
CA ALA A 70 3.36 -4.50 4.30
C ALA A 70 2.64 -3.46 5.19
N ALA A 71 1.74 -3.91 6.07
CA ALA A 71 1.09 -3.05 7.05
C ALA A 71 2.11 -2.43 8.01
N ALA A 72 3.01 -3.24 8.58
CA ALA A 72 4.05 -2.77 9.50
C ALA A 72 5.01 -1.75 8.85
N GLN A 73 5.37 -1.95 7.57
CA GLN A 73 6.19 -0.98 6.83
C GLN A 73 5.46 0.35 6.65
N THR A 74 4.16 0.30 6.35
CA THR A 74 3.32 1.49 6.18
C THR A 74 3.20 2.26 7.50
N GLU A 75 2.95 1.57 8.61
CA GLU A 75 2.91 2.17 9.95
C GLU A 75 4.24 2.81 10.33
N GLY A 76 5.36 2.12 10.10
CA GLY A 76 6.70 2.64 10.35
C GLY A 76 7.00 3.92 9.54
N ALA A 77 6.64 3.93 8.26
CA ALA A 77 6.81 5.11 7.40
C ALA A 77 5.96 6.29 7.88
N LEU A 78 4.72 6.05 8.30
CA LEU A 78 3.84 7.09 8.83
C LEU A 78 4.36 7.64 10.16
N ALA A 79 4.84 6.78 11.05
CA ALA A 79 5.44 7.19 12.33
C ALA A 79 6.68 8.07 12.11
N ALA A 80 7.56 7.70 11.17
CA ALA A 80 8.72 8.51 10.82
C ALA A 80 8.34 9.88 10.24
N LEU A 81 7.30 9.93 9.39
CA LEU A 81 6.79 11.19 8.86
C LEU A 81 6.22 12.08 9.97
N ARG A 82 5.43 11.50 10.88
CA ARG A 82 4.86 12.20 12.03
C ARG A 82 5.95 12.78 12.92
N GLN A 83 6.97 11.98 13.27
CA GLN A 83 8.10 12.44 14.08
C GLN A 83 8.81 13.64 13.44
N ARG A 84 9.07 13.58 12.12
CA ARG A 84 9.71 14.69 11.40
C ARG A 84 8.85 15.95 11.38
N PHE A 85 7.54 15.79 11.26
CA PHE A 85 6.59 16.90 11.30
C PHE A 85 6.58 17.55 12.69
N ASP A 86 6.44 16.74 13.74
CA ASP A 86 6.41 17.20 15.13
C ASP A 86 7.72 17.91 15.52
N GLN A 87 8.87 17.39 15.08
CA GLN A 87 10.17 18.05 15.28
C GLN A 87 10.22 19.43 14.61
N ARG A 88 9.71 19.55 13.38
CA ARG A 88 9.68 20.83 12.66
C ARG A 88 8.70 21.81 13.32
N LEU A 89 7.57 21.33 13.82
CA LEU A 89 6.59 22.14 14.53
C LEU A 89 7.14 22.64 15.87
N ALA A 90 7.79 21.77 16.64
CA ALA A 90 8.42 22.12 17.91
C ALA A 90 9.47 23.23 17.75
N ALA A 91 10.27 23.18 16.67
CA ALA A 91 11.24 24.24 16.37
C ALA A 91 10.58 25.60 16.11
N LEU A 92 9.37 25.63 15.55
CA LEU A 92 8.59 26.85 15.32
C LEU A 92 7.84 27.34 16.57
N GLN A 93 7.54 26.42 17.50
CA GLN A 93 6.86 26.72 18.77
C GLN A 93 7.84 27.04 19.91
N SER A 94 9.15 27.00 19.65
CA SER A 94 10.16 27.35 20.64
C SER A 94 9.93 28.78 21.17
N PRO A 95 10.10 29.06 22.48
CA PRO A 95 9.85 30.39 23.05
C PRO A 95 10.60 31.53 22.36
N ASP A 96 11.79 31.24 21.83
CA ASP A 96 12.68 32.14 21.11
C ASP A 96 12.50 32.11 19.58
N ALA A 97 11.56 31.33 19.05
CA ALA A 97 11.33 31.21 17.60
C ALA A 97 10.94 32.55 16.97
N GLY A 98 10.14 33.36 17.68
CA GLY A 98 9.76 34.70 17.22
C GLY A 98 10.96 35.66 17.14
N ASP A 99 11.90 35.56 18.08
CA ASP A 99 13.12 36.36 18.07
C ASP A 99 14.08 35.92 16.96
N ARG A 100 14.26 34.61 16.77
CA ARG A 100 15.03 34.08 15.64
C ARG A 100 14.47 34.53 14.29
N LEU A 101 13.15 34.52 14.12
CA LEU A 101 12.50 34.99 12.89
C LEU A 101 12.76 36.48 12.66
N ARG A 102 12.58 37.32 13.69
CA ARG A 102 12.86 38.76 13.61
C ARG A 102 14.32 39.03 13.29
N GLU A 103 15.24 38.26 13.86
CA GLU A 103 16.67 38.38 13.57
C GLU A 103 17.00 38.05 12.11
N VAL A 104 16.43 36.98 11.56
CA VAL A 104 16.58 36.66 10.12
C VAL A 104 16.00 37.76 9.23
N MET A 105 14.84 38.33 9.59
CA MET A 105 14.26 39.43 8.82
C MET A 105 15.09 40.72 8.91
N ARG A 106 15.68 41.03 10.08
CA ARG A 106 16.52 42.22 10.29
C ARG A 106 17.89 42.10 9.62
N SER A 107 18.48 40.92 9.65
CA SER A 107 19.83 40.67 9.12
C SER A 107 19.92 40.84 7.60
N GLY A 108 18.78 40.79 6.89
CA GLY A 108 18.69 41.05 5.46
C GLY A 108 19.42 40.00 4.61
N ALA A 109 18.95 39.73 3.40
CA ALA A 109 19.67 38.82 2.52
C ALA A 109 21.05 39.41 2.15
N ARG A 110 22.14 38.67 2.41
CA ARG A 110 23.46 39.00 1.86
C ARG A 110 23.43 38.76 0.35
N LEU A 111 23.03 39.77 -0.40
CA LEU A 111 22.72 39.66 -1.83
C LEU A 111 23.95 39.48 -2.73
N LYS A 112 25.19 39.45 -2.22
CA LYS A 112 26.45 39.26 -2.98
C LYS A 112 26.48 39.99 -4.35
N GLY A 113 25.91 41.19 -4.41
CA GLY A 113 25.82 42.00 -5.64
C GLY A 113 24.77 41.56 -6.69
N LYS A 114 23.97 40.51 -6.44
CA LYS A 114 22.87 40.08 -7.32
C LYS A 114 21.52 40.52 -6.77
N VAL A 115 21.11 41.74 -7.11
CA VAL A 115 19.76 42.24 -6.84
C VAL A 115 19.02 42.42 -8.16
N LYS A 116 17.95 41.65 -8.38
CA LYS A 116 16.92 41.97 -9.39
C LYS A 116 15.84 42.77 -8.68
N ALA A 117 15.91 44.09 -8.75
CA ALA A 117 14.77 44.94 -8.39
C ALA A 117 13.71 44.78 -9.49
N GLY A 118 12.48 44.40 -9.11
CA GLY A 118 11.36 44.35 -10.05
C GLY A 118 11.11 45.74 -10.64
N ALA A 119 10.89 45.80 -11.95
CA ALA A 119 10.49 47.04 -12.61
C ALA A 119 9.15 47.51 -12.01
N ARG A 120 9.13 48.77 -11.54
CA ARG A 120 7.90 49.43 -11.09
C ARG A 120 7.05 49.71 -12.35
N HIS A 121 5.81 49.23 -12.35
CA HIS A 121 4.75 49.69 -13.26
C HIS A 121 3.85 50.67 -12.51
#